data_AF-A0A7C8E8T9-F1
#
_entry.id   AF-A0A7C8E8T9-F1
#
_cell.length_a   1.000
_cell.length_b   1.000
_cell.length_c   1.000
_cell.angle_alpha   90.00
_cell.angle_beta   90.00
_cell.angle_gamma   90.00
#
_symmetry.space_group_name_H-M   'P 1'
#
loop_
_entity.id
_entity.type
_entity.pdbx_description
1 polymer ?
#
loop_
_entity_poly.entity_id
_entity_poly.type
_entity_poly.pdbx_seq_one_letter_code
_entity_poly.pdbx_strand_id
1 'polypeptide(L)'
;MAEHNDWRPHLRQKARQVLAALSAEEREALLVRCWMSHDARWYTAVAHAFGLHAANKLNQLAAREIGKVEATRLIRVLGLAPVATLDDYVAVHEVFIGLLGPDLIDYELLAVGDGTWQVRVQRCFAHENVTRAGIDEGYECGVFARVTGWMDALGLNYEMTP
;
A
#
# COMPACT_ATOMS: atom_id res chain seq x y z
N MET A 1 26.81 -32.70 -30.78
CA MET A 1 26.32 -31.55 -30.00
C MET A 1 24.85 -31.76 -29.76
N ALA A 2 24.42 -32.02 -28.53
CA ALA A 2 23.00 -32.20 -28.23
C ALA A 2 22.29 -30.85 -28.41
N GLU A 3 21.24 -30.81 -29.24
CA GLU A 3 20.37 -29.64 -29.35
C GLU A 3 19.80 -29.30 -27.98
N HIS A 4 20.11 -28.11 -27.49
CA HIS A 4 19.57 -27.63 -26.22
C HIS A 4 18.10 -27.25 -26.46
N ASN A 5 17.20 -28.17 -26.19
CA ASN A 5 15.77 -27.96 -26.38
C ASN A 5 15.22 -27.06 -25.26
N ASP A 6 15.07 -25.76 -25.55
CA ASP A 6 14.50 -24.79 -24.60
C ASP A 6 12.98 -24.97 -24.51
N TRP A 7 12.53 -25.62 -23.43
CA TRP A 7 11.11 -25.86 -23.16
C TRP A 7 10.36 -24.64 -22.60
N ARG A 8 11.05 -23.55 -22.24
CA ARG A 8 10.42 -22.37 -21.62
C ARG A 8 9.29 -21.76 -22.46
N PRO A 9 9.37 -21.66 -23.81
CA PRO A 9 8.27 -21.13 -24.61
C PRO A 9 6.99 -21.97 -24.51
N HIS A 10 7.11 -23.30 -24.57
CA HIS A 10 5.97 -24.22 -24.41
C HIS A 10 5.35 -24.14 -23.02
N LEU A 11 6.19 -24.15 -21.96
CA LEU A 11 5.71 -24.02 -20.59
C LEU A 11 5.06 -22.66 -20.34
N ARG A 12 5.59 -21.57 -20.91
CA ARG A 12 4.98 -20.22 -20.82
C ARG A 12 3.66 -20.13 -21.56
N GLN A 13 3.45 -20.86 -22.65
CA GLN A 13 2.15 -20.92 -23.31
C GLN A 13 1.11 -21.62 -22.42
N LYS A 14 1.46 -22.78 -21.84
CA LYS A 14 0.60 -23.48 -20.88
C LYS A 14 0.30 -22.63 -19.65
N ALA A 15 1.30 -21.96 -19.10
CA ALA A 15 1.13 -21.05 -17.96
C ALA A 15 0.18 -19.89 -18.28
N ARG A 16 0.29 -19.29 -19.48
CA ARG A 16 -0.63 -18.23 -19.93
C ARG A 16 -2.08 -18.70 -19.98
N GLN A 17 -2.34 -19.94 -20.40
CA GLN A 17 -3.70 -20.51 -20.40
C GLN A 17 -4.25 -20.68 -18.99
N VAL A 18 -3.42 -21.12 -18.04
CA VAL A 18 -3.82 -21.23 -16.63
C VAL A 18 -4.08 -19.85 -16.02
N LEU A 19 -3.19 -18.89 -16.26
CA LEU A 19 -3.31 -17.53 -15.73
C LEU A 19 -4.47 -16.74 -16.34
N ALA A 20 -4.94 -17.11 -17.54
CA ALA A 20 -6.12 -16.50 -18.15
C ALA A 20 -7.43 -16.84 -17.42
N ALA A 21 -7.40 -17.75 -16.45
CA ALA A 21 -8.53 -18.01 -15.56
C ALA A 21 -8.81 -16.85 -14.58
N LEU A 22 -7.87 -15.92 -14.40
CA LEU A 22 -8.04 -14.71 -13.61
C LEU A 22 -8.25 -13.50 -14.51
N SER A 23 -9.22 -12.66 -14.19
CA SER A 23 -9.33 -11.32 -14.75
C SER A 23 -8.11 -10.47 -14.36
N ALA A 24 -7.93 -9.32 -15.03
CA ALA A 24 -6.88 -8.38 -14.65
C ALA A 24 -7.08 -7.88 -13.21
N GLU A 25 -8.32 -7.55 -12.83
CA GLU A 25 -8.69 -7.08 -11.49
C GLU A 25 -8.44 -8.17 -10.43
N GLU A 26 -8.83 -9.42 -10.70
CA GLU A 26 -8.59 -10.54 -9.78
C GLU A 26 -7.10 -10.78 -9.56
N ARG A 27 -6.31 -10.68 -10.64
CA ARG A 27 -4.85 -10.81 -10.56
C ARG A 27 -4.23 -9.67 -9.76
N GLU A 28 -4.65 -8.43 -9.97
CA GLU A 28 -4.17 -7.26 -9.22
C GLU A 28 -4.51 -7.38 -7.73
N ALA A 29 -5.77 -7.69 -7.41
CA ALA A 29 -6.21 -7.88 -6.04
C ALA A 29 -5.45 -9.05 -5.35
N LEU A 30 -5.15 -10.13 -6.07
CA LEU A 30 -4.34 -11.23 -5.56
C LEU A 30 -2.89 -10.78 -5.26
N LEU A 31 -2.26 -10.04 -6.17
CA LEU A 31 -0.90 -9.53 -5.99
C LEU A 31 -0.82 -8.56 -4.80
N VAL A 32 -1.81 -7.67 -4.63
CA VAL A 32 -1.90 -6.75 -3.47
C VAL A 32 -2.04 -7.56 -2.17
N ARG A 33 -2.89 -8.57 -2.13
CA ARG A 33 -3.04 -9.45 -0.93
C ARG A 33 -1.77 -10.23 -0.60
N CYS A 34 -1.05 -10.71 -1.62
CA CYS A 34 0.24 -11.37 -1.44
C CYS A 34 1.28 -10.39 -0.88
N TRP A 35 1.31 -9.15 -1.37
CA TRP A 35 2.19 -8.09 -0.86
C TRP A 35 1.89 -7.75 0.61
N MET A 36 0.61 -7.54 0.97
CA MET A 36 0.21 -7.31 2.36
C MET A 36 0.53 -8.50 3.29
N SER A 37 0.39 -9.72 2.77
CA SER A 37 0.75 -10.95 3.48
C SER A 37 2.26 -11.06 3.74
N HIS A 38 3.08 -10.62 2.79
CA HIS A 38 4.52 -10.53 2.96
C HIS A 38 4.88 -9.48 4.02
N ASP A 39 4.31 -8.29 3.91
CA ASP A 39 4.54 -7.18 4.85
C ASP A 39 4.22 -7.56 6.30
N ALA A 40 3.04 -8.14 6.55
CA ALA A 40 2.65 -8.62 7.87
C ALA A 40 3.60 -9.70 8.43
N ARG A 41 4.07 -10.63 7.58
CA ARG A 41 5.03 -11.67 7.99
C ARG A 41 6.40 -11.10 8.31
N TRP A 42 6.85 -10.11 7.53
CA TRP A 42 8.09 -9.39 7.80
C TRP A 42 8.01 -8.68 9.15
N TYR A 43 6.95 -7.90 9.38
CA TYR A 43 6.72 -7.22 10.67
C TYR A 43 6.74 -8.21 11.83
N THR A 44 6.01 -9.33 11.69
CA THR A 44 5.93 -10.38 12.71
C THR A 44 7.28 -11.02 13.00
N ALA A 45 8.09 -11.29 11.98
CA ALA A 45 9.43 -11.84 12.14
C ALA A 45 10.35 -10.87 12.90
N VAL A 46 10.28 -9.57 12.59
CA VAL A 46 11.04 -8.54 13.29
C VAL A 46 10.56 -8.40 14.74
N ALA A 47 9.25 -8.36 14.97
CA ALA A 47 8.67 -8.29 16.32
C ALA A 47 9.09 -9.50 17.17
N HIS A 48 9.07 -10.69 16.60
CA HIS A 48 9.51 -11.91 17.27
C HIS A 48 11.01 -11.88 17.61
N ALA A 49 11.85 -11.38 16.71
CA ALA A 49 13.30 -11.37 16.91
C ALA A 49 13.81 -10.21 17.79
N PHE A 50 13.16 -9.05 17.74
CA PHE A 50 13.67 -7.80 18.29
C PHE A 50 12.67 -7.00 19.13
N GLY A 51 11.45 -7.52 19.32
CA GLY A 51 10.37 -6.86 20.06
C GLY A 51 9.57 -5.84 19.25
N LEU A 52 8.37 -5.50 19.74
CA LEU A 52 7.41 -4.62 19.06
C LEU A 52 7.96 -3.22 18.81
N HIS A 53 8.72 -2.65 19.74
CA HIS A 53 9.31 -1.31 19.55
C HIS A 53 10.23 -1.24 18.34
N ALA A 54 11.11 -2.24 18.17
CA ALA A 54 11.99 -2.32 17.01
C ALA A 54 11.19 -2.54 15.72
N ALA A 55 10.16 -3.40 15.77
CA ALA A 55 9.27 -3.65 14.64
C ALA A 55 8.53 -2.37 14.21
N ASN A 56 7.93 -1.62 15.13
CA ASN A 56 7.30 -0.33 14.84
C ASN A 56 8.27 0.63 14.17
N LYS A 57 9.43 0.87 14.80
CA LYS A 57 10.43 1.80 14.27
C LYS A 57 10.85 1.46 12.84
N LEU A 58 11.17 0.20 12.58
CA LEU A 58 11.59 -0.25 11.26
C LEU A 58 10.45 -0.22 10.26
N ASN A 59 9.23 -0.57 10.69
CA ASN A 59 8.04 -0.53 9.86
C ASN A 59 7.68 0.88 9.42
N GLN A 60 7.69 1.85 10.35
CA GLN A 60 7.44 3.26 10.04
C GLN A 60 8.45 3.79 9.01
N LEU A 61 9.74 3.47 9.19
CA LEU A 61 10.79 3.86 8.25
C LEU A 61 10.58 3.22 6.86
N ALA A 62 10.36 1.91 6.82
CA ALA A 62 10.18 1.20 5.56
C ALA A 62 8.90 1.63 4.83
N ALA A 63 7.79 1.79 5.56
CA ALA A 63 6.50 2.22 5.04
C ALA A 63 6.56 3.63 4.44
N ARG A 64 7.25 4.56 5.10
CA ARG A 64 7.46 5.92 4.57
C ARG A 64 8.30 5.91 3.30
N GLU A 65 9.39 5.14 3.26
CA GLU A 65 10.25 5.06 2.07
C GLU A 65 9.57 4.37 0.88
N ILE A 66 8.80 3.30 1.10
CA ILE A 66 8.03 2.70 0.02
C ILE A 66 6.93 3.64 -0.47
N GLY A 67 6.30 4.41 0.42
CA GLY A 67 5.36 5.48 0.05
C GLY A 67 6.00 6.46 -0.94
N LYS A 68 7.19 6.99 -0.64
CA LYS A 68 7.90 7.90 -1.57
C LYS A 68 8.12 7.28 -2.96
N VAL A 69 8.53 6.01 -2.98
CA VAL A 69 8.77 5.28 -4.23
C VAL A 69 7.48 5.08 -5.02
N GLU A 70 6.39 4.71 -4.34
CA GLU A 70 5.07 4.53 -4.94
C GLU A 70 4.57 5.82 -5.58
N ALA A 71 4.52 6.91 -4.81
CA ALA A 71 4.07 8.20 -5.30
C ALA A 71 4.89 8.66 -6.52
N THR A 72 6.22 8.58 -6.44
CA THR A 72 7.11 8.92 -7.57
C THR A 72 6.80 8.10 -8.83
N ARG A 73 6.56 6.79 -8.68
CA ARG A 73 6.22 5.91 -9.81
C ARG A 73 4.85 6.23 -10.39
N LEU A 74 3.85 6.45 -9.53
CA LEU A 74 2.47 6.68 -9.95
C LEU A 74 2.31 8.04 -10.62
N ILE A 75 2.89 9.10 -10.07
CA ILE A 75 2.91 10.43 -10.70
C ILE A 75 3.49 10.32 -12.11
N ARG A 76 4.62 9.62 -12.26
CA ARG A 76 5.30 9.46 -13.55
C ARG A 76 4.50 8.64 -14.55
N VAL A 77 3.95 7.50 -14.14
CA VAL A 77 3.26 6.57 -15.04
C VAL A 77 1.88 7.10 -15.44
N LEU A 78 1.17 7.76 -14.52
CA LEU A 78 -0.18 8.27 -14.74
C LEU A 78 -0.19 9.72 -15.25
N GLY A 79 0.96 10.40 -15.26
CA GLY A 79 1.06 11.78 -15.71
C GLY A 79 0.28 12.76 -14.83
N LEU A 80 0.27 12.54 -13.51
CA LEU A 80 -0.49 13.37 -12.57
C LEU A 80 0.07 14.79 -12.53
N ALA A 81 -0.82 15.78 -12.50
CA ALA A 81 -0.45 17.17 -12.32
C ALA A 81 0.14 17.42 -10.92
N PRO A 82 0.97 18.46 -10.74
CA PRO A 82 1.42 18.88 -9.42
C PRO A 82 0.23 19.20 -8.50
N VAL A 83 0.32 18.78 -7.24
CA VAL A 83 -0.69 19.08 -6.21
C VAL A 83 -0.51 20.53 -5.76
N ALA A 84 -1.53 21.37 -5.98
CA ALA A 84 -1.52 22.78 -5.60
C ALA A 84 -2.54 23.10 -4.49
N THR A 85 -3.60 22.29 -4.38
CA THR A 85 -4.68 22.47 -3.43
C THR A 85 -4.94 21.20 -2.62
N LEU A 86 -5.73 21.31 -1.55
CA LEU A 86 -6.15 20.15 -0.78
C LEU A 86 -7.04 19.21 -1.61
N ASP A 87 -7.87 19.74 -2.50
CA ASP A 87 -8.71 18.92 -3.37
C ASP A 87 -7.86 18.13 -4.37
N ASP A 88 -6.77 18.71 -4.88
CA ASP A 88 -5.79 17.98 -5.71
C ASP A 88 -5.16 16.84 -4.90
N TYR A 89 -4.81 17.10 -3.63
CA TYR A 89 -4.23 16.08 -2.76
C TYR A 89 -5.22 14.94 -2.52
N VAL A 90 -6.49 15.25 -2.21
CA VAL A 90 -7.54 14.24 -2.02
C VAL A 90 -7.73 13.41 -3.29
N ALA A 91 -7.76 14.04 -4.47
CA ALA A 91 -7.87 13.33 -5.74
C ALA A 91 -6.68 12.39 -5.99
N VAL A 92 -5.45 12.85 -5.76
CA VAL A 92 -4.24 12.00 -5.90
C VAL A 92 -4.25 10.86 -4.88
N HIS A 93 -4.69 11.11 -3.66
CA HIS A 93 -4.81 10.11 -2.62
C HIS A 93 -5.80 9.00 -3.00
N GLU A 94 -6.96 9.36 -3.58
CA GLU A 94 -7.93 8.38 -4.10
C GLU A 94 -7.35 7.54 -5.24
N VAL A 95 -6.53 8.13 -6.13
CA VAL A 95 -5.82 7.36 -7.17
C VAL A 95 -4.85 6.36 -6.55
N PHE A 96 -4.10 6.77 -5.52
CA PHE A 96 -3.12 5.91 -4.87
C PHE A 96 -3.80 4.76 -4.11
N ILE A 97 -4.85 5.02 -3.34
CA ILE A 97 -5.64 3.99 -2.66
C ILE A 97 -6.31 3.05 -3.67
N GLY A 98 -6.92 3.60 -4.72
CA GLY A 98 -7.62 2.82 -5.74
C GLY A 98 -6.73 1.78 -6.43
N LEU A 99 -5.42 2.04 -6.55
CA LEU A 99 -4.47 1.07 -7.09
C LEU A 99 -3.85 0.17 -6.02
N LEU A 100 -3.43 0.75 -4.89
CA LEU A 100 -2.54 0.08 -3.94
C LEU A 100 -3.29 -0.68 -2.83
N GLY A 101 -4.60 -0.48 -2.71
CA GLY A 101 -5.41 -1.14 -1.69
C GLY A 101 -6.90 -0.84 -1.76
N PRO A 102 -7.58 -0.95 -2.92
CA PRO A 102 -9.01 -0.62 -3.04
C PRO A 102 -9.88 -1.49 -2.11
N ASP A 103 -9.48 -2.74 -1.87
CA ASP A 103 -10.20 -3.66 -0.97
C ASP A 103 -9.67 -3.67 0.47
N LEU A 104 -8.65 -2.87 0.79
CA LEU A 104 -7.95 -2.92 2.09
C LEU A 104 -8.57 -1.99 3.14
N ILE A 105 -9.30 -0.97 2.72
CA ILE A 105 -9.88 0.03 3.59
C ILE A 105 -11.29 0.38 3.10
N ASP A 106 -12.21 0.59 4.04
CA ASP A 106 -13.55 1.11 3.79
C ASP A 106 -13.67 2.42 4.56
N TYR A 107 -13.99 3.50 3.87
CA TYR A 107 -14.01 4.85 4.45
C TYR A 107 -14.91 5.81 3.69
N GLU A 108 -15.37 6.83 4.40
CA GLU A 108 -16.07 7.97 3.82
C GLU A 108 -15.14 9.19 3.75
N LEU A 109 -15.25 9.95 2.66
CA LEU A 109 -14.63 11.27 2.51
C LEU A 109 -15.73 12.33 2.56
N LEU A 110 -15.66 13.21 3.56
CA LEU A 110 -16.63 14.27 3.78
C LEU A 110 -15.95 15.63 3.70
N ALA A 111 -16.39 16.47 2.77
CA ALA A 111 -16.03 17.89 2.78
C ALA A 111 -16.81 18.58 3.91
N VAL A 112 -16.11 19.09 4.92
CA VAL A 112 -16.74 19.67 6.13
C VAL A 112 -16.68 21.20 6.18
N GLY A 113 -16.29 21.85 5.08
CA GLY A 113 -16.16 23.30 4.94
C GLY A 113 -14.72 23.79 5.07
N ASP A 114 -14.46 25.04 4.67
CA ASP A 114 -13.20 25.77 4.85
C ASP A 114 -11.92 25.01 4.46
N GLY A 115 -11.94 24.30 3.32
CA GLY A 115 -10.78 23.52 2.88
C GLY A 115 -10.39 22.44 3.88
N THR A 116 -11.39 21.83 4.52
CA THR A 116 -11.20 20.72 5.46
C THR A 116 -11.94 19.50 4.94
N TRP A 117 -11.22 18.38 4.94
CA TRP A 117 -11.76 17.06 4.64
C TRP A 117 -11.72 16.20 5.89
N GLN A 118 -12.80 15.45 6.11
CA GLN A 118 -12.87 14.42 7.14
C GLN A 118 -12.86 13.04 6.48
N VAL A 119 -11.93 12.19 6.90
CA VAL A 119 -11.88 10.78 6.54
C VAL A 119 -12.50 9.97 7.68
N ARG A 120 -13.57 9.22 7.42
CA ARG A 120 -14.17 8.30 8.39
C ARG A 120 -13.90 6.87 7.98
N VAL A 121 -12.92 6.24 8.63
CA VAL A 121 -12.57 4.85 8.37
C VAL A 121 -13.56 3.92 9.07
N GLN A 122 -14.30 3.14 8.29
CA GLN A 122 -15.26 2.13 8.78
C GLN A 122 -14.57 0.77 8.97
N ARG A 123 -13.68 0.42 8.04
CA ARG A 123 -12.90 -0.84 8.06
C ARG A 123 -11.47 -0.57 7.66
N CYS A 124 -10.51 -1.16 8.36
CA CYS A 124 -9.10 -1.09 7.99
C CYS A 124 -8.43 -2.44 8.15
N PHE A 125 -7.91 -2.99 7.05
CA PHE A 125 -7.21 -4.27 7.04
C PHE A 125 -6.07 -4.32 8.07
N ALA A 126 -5.28 -3.25 8.19
CA ALA A 126 -4.18 -3.21 9.15
C ALA A 126 -4.70 -3.33 10.59
N HIS A 127 -5.71 -2.55 10.95
CA HIS A 127 -6.34 -2.60 12.28
C HIS A 127 -6.91 -3.99 12.58
N GLU A 128 -7.68 -4.57 11.65
CA GLU A 128 -8.26 -5.90 11.81
C GLU A 128 -7.18 -6.99 12.05
N ASN A 129 -6.05 -6.89 11.35
CA ASN A 129 -4.96 -7.87 11.48
C ASN A 129 -4.21 -7.74 12.80
N VAL A 130 -3.92 -6.52 13.26
CA VAL A 130 -3.19 -6.31 14.53
C VAL A 130 -4.05 -6.66 15.74
N THR A 131 -5.34 -6.33 15.71
CA THR A 131 -6.30 -6.73 16.73
C THR A 131 -6.45 -8.26 16.76
N ARG A 132 -6.56 -8.91 15.59
CA ARG A 132 -6.61 -10.38 15.53
C ARG A 132 -5.33 -11.04 16.03
N ALA A 133 -4.18 -10.38 15.86
CA ALA A 133 -2.90 -10.85 16.36
C ALA A 133 -2.67 -10.55 17.85
N GLY A 134 -3.55 -9.77 18.50
CA GLY A 134 -3.44 -9.39 19.91
C GLY A 134 -2.25 -8.48 20.21
N ILE A 135 -1.87 -7.63 19.26
CA ILE A 135 -0.75 -6.68 19.38
C ILE A 135 -1.19 -5.24 19.16
N ASP A 136 -2.50 -4.98 19.13
CA ASP A 136 -3.07 -3.65 18.99
C ASP A 136 -2.59 -2.70 20.10
N GLU A 137 -2.44 -3.21 21.33
CA GLU A 137 -1.71 -2.52 22.39
C GLU A 137 -0.20 -2.45 22.04
N GLY A 138 0.23 -1.26 21.64
CA GLY A 138 1.64 -0.97 21.33
C GLY A 138 1.99 -1.09 19.85
N TYR A 139 1.05 -1.41 18.96
CA TYR A 139 1.26 -1.30 17.51
C TYR A 139 1.20 0.16 17.04
N GLU A 140 2.15 0.56 16.19
CA GLU A 140 2.14 1.86 15.52
C GLU A 140 1.85 1.68 14.02
N CYS A 141 0.76 2.30 13.55
CA CYS A 141 0.23 2.08 12.21
C CYS A 141 1.18 2.56 11.10
N GLY A 142 1.70 1.61 10.31
CA GLY A 142 2.58 1.90 9.17
C GLY A 142 1.87 2.58 7.99
N VAL A 143 0.54 2.48 7.91
CA VAL A 143 -0.24 3.12 6.83
C VAL A 143 -0.10 4.63 6.88
N PHE A 144 -0.11 5.24 8.07
CA PHE A 144 0.12 6.69 8.19
C PHE A 144 1.53 7.08 7.74
N ALA A 145 2.57 6.32 8.12
CA ALA A 145 3.92 6.53 7.59
C ALA A 145 3.96 6.46 6.05
N ARG A 146 3.29 5.47 5.47
CA ARG A 146 3.18 5.34 4.00
C ARG A 146 2.53 6.56 3.35
N VAL A 147 1.41 7.03 3.90
CA VAL A 147 0.71 8.24 3.43
C VAL A 147 1.62 9.48 3.55
N THR A 148 2.34 9.65 4.67
CA THR A 148 3.30 10.76 4.79
C THR A 148 4.47 10.64 3.81
N GLY A 149 4.86 9.42 3.42
CA GLY A 149 5.80 9.18 2.33
C GLY A 149 5.26 9.64 0.97
N TRP A 150 3.96 9.49 0.72
CA TRP A 150 3.32 10.07 -0.46
C TRP A 150 3.38 11.60 -0.45
N MET A 151 3.03 12.21 0.69
CA MET A 151 3.08 13.67 0.88
C MET A 151 4.50 14.22 0.66
N ASP A 152 5.52 13.53 1.20
CA ASP A 152 6.93 13.89 1.00
C ASP A 152 7.31 13.91 -0.50
N ALA A 153 6.93 12.87 -1.25
CA ALA A 153 7.24 12.77 -2.68
C ALA A 153 6.46 13.79 -3.53
N LEU A 154 5.29 14.22 -3.06
CA LEU A 154 4.50 15.31 -3.64
C LEU A 154 5.05 16.70 -3.29
N GLY A 155 6.04 16.79 -2.37
CA GLY A 155 6.62 18.05 -1.94
C GLY A 155 5.70 18.88 -1.03
N LEU A 156 4.78 18.22 -0.32
CA LEU A 156 3.81 18.88 0.54
C LEU A 156 4.40 19.14 1.93
N ASN A 157 4.12 20.31 2.48
CA ASN A 157 4.32 20.59 3.89
C ASN A 157 3.10 20.11 4.67
N TYR A 158 3.31 19.34 5.73
CA TYR A 158 2.23 18.81 6.56
C TYR A 158 2.65 18.76 8.03
N GLU A 159 1.64 18.77 8.90
CA GLU A 159 1.76 18.47 10.32
C GLU A 159 0.79 17.35 10.65
N MET A 160 1.20 16.41 11.49
CA MET A 160 0.32 15.36 12.00
C MET A 160 0.15 15.55 13.51
N THR A 161 -1.11 15.57 13.94
CA THR A 161 -1.48 15.63 15.35
C THR A 161 -2.19 14.31 15.73
N PRO A 162 -1.89 13.72 16.92
CA PRO A 162 -2.54 12.50 17.38
C PRO A 162 -4.04 12.63 17.63
#